data_AF-A0A7H9SH93-F1
#
_entry.id   AF-A0A7H9SH93-F1
#
_cell.length_a   1.000
_cell.length_b   1.000
_cell.length_c   1.000
_cell.angle_alpha   90.00
_cell.angle_beta   90.00
_cell.angle_gamma   90.00
#
_symmetry.space_group_name_H-M   'P 1'
#
loop_
_entity.id
_entity.type
_entity.pdbx_description
1 polymer ?
#
loop_
_entity_poly.entity_id
_entity_poly.type
_entity_poly.pdbx_seq_one_letter_code
_entity_poly.pdbx_strand_id
1 'polypeptide(L)' 'MHQDIKEYRAGNSCAAYSLGASRAEQRGDYDEAEKLWRKAAQSPCSTLRRIWAEHRAEFCANAHLKGWKPPHEREEL' A
#
# COMPACT_ATOMS: atom_id res chain seq x y z
N MET A 1 8.00 22.24 19.07
CA MET A 1 6.64 21.98 19.60
C MET A 1 5.53 22.00 18.54
N HIS A 2 5.51 22.92 17.56
CA HIS A 2 4.46 22.87 16.50
C HIS A 2 4.81 21.93 15.32
N GLN A 3 6.11 21.75 15.03
CA GLN A 3 6.61 20.85 13.99
C GLN A 3 6.36 19.38 14.34
N ASP A 4 6.60 19.01 15.59
CA ASP A 4 6.58 17.63 16.09
C ASP A 4 5.19 16.97 16.01
N ILE A 5 4.11 17.75 16.24
CA ILE A 5 2.73 17.25 16.17
C ILE A 5 2.32 17.00 14.72
N LYS A 6 2.76 17.85 13.78
CA LYS A 6 2.52 17.64 12.35
C LYS A 6 3.28 16.42 11.84
N GLU A 7 4.54 16.27 12.22
CA GLU A 7 5.36 15.11 11.85
C GLU A 7 4.81 13.80 12.44
N TYR A 8 4.35 13.80 13.69
CA TYR A 8 3.72 12.63 14.32
C TYR A 8 2.41 12.20 13.65
N ARG A 9 1.50 13.16 13.38
CA ARG A 9 0.25 12.87 12.65
C ARG A 9 0.50 12.45 11.21
N ALA A 10 1.55 12.98 10.58
CA ALA A 10 1.91 12.65 9.21
C ALA A 10 2.58 11.28 9.08
N GLY A 11 3.45 10.89 10.02
CA GLY A 11 3.98 9.53 10.08
C GLY A 11 2.90 8.47 10.32
N ASN A 12 1.85 8.85 11.06
CA ASN A 12 0.69 8.00 11.32
C ASN A 12 -0.14 7.75 10.04
N SER A 13 -0.28 8.75 9.16
CA SER A 13 -1.08 8.57 7.93
C SER A 13 -0.41 7.61 6.93
N CYS A 14 0.90 7.71 6.71
CA CYS A 14 1.63 6.77 5.87
C CYS A 14 1.53 5.32 6.39
N ALA A 15 1.71 5.14 7.70
CA ALA A 15 1.59 3.82 8.33
C ALA A 15 0.17 3.25 8.21
N ALA A 16 -0.86 4.07 8.42
CA ALA A 16 -2.27 3.65 8.29
C ALA A 16 -2.61 3.24 6.85
N TYR A 17 -2.19 4.01 5.84
CA TYR A 17 -2.39 3.65 4.44
C TYR A 17 -1.63 2.37 4.06
N SER A 18 -0.39 2.21 4.52
CA SER A 18 0.41 1.02 4.27
C SER A 18 -0.23 -0.23 4.87
N LEU A 19 -0.77 -0.14 6.09
CA LEU A 19 -1.50 -1.24 6.73
C LEU A 19 -2.78 -1.61 5.96
N GLY A 20 -3.54 -0.60 5.52
CA GLY A 20 -4.72 -0.82 4.68
C GLY A 20 -4.37 -1.52 3.37
N ALA A 21 -3.29 -1.06 2.71
CA ALA A 21 -2.80 -1.62 1.46
C ALA A 21 -2.38 -3.09 1.64
N SER A 22 -1.59 -3.41 2.67
CA SER A 22 -1.21 -4.80 2.96
C SER A 22 -2.41 -5.71 3.21
N ARG A 23 -3.47 -5.22 3.86
CA ARG A 23 -4.70 -6.01 4.05
C ARG A 23 -5.46 -6.22 2.74
N ALA A 24 -5.46 -5.24 1.84
CA ALA A 24 -6.06 -5.37 0.51
C ALA A 24 -5.30 -6.40 -0.34
N GLU A 25 -3.96 -6.40 -0.30
CA GLU A 25 -3.14 -7.43 -0.97
C GLU A 25 -3.46 -8.84 -0.49
N GLN A 26 -3.63 -9.03 0.82
CA GLN A 26 -3.95 -10.34 1.40
C GLN A 26 -5.30 -10.88 0.92
N ARG A 27 -6.26 -9.99 0.61
CA ARG A 27 -7.55 -10.35 0.03
C ARG A 27 -7.50 -10.54 -1.49
N GLY A 28 -6.38 -10.20 -2.14
CA GLY A 28 -6.28 -10.18 -3.60
C GLY A 28 -6.89 -8.93 -4.25
N ASP A 29 -7.30 -7.93 -3.46
CA ASP A 29 -7.84 -6.65 -3.94
C ASP A 29 -6.69 -5.75 -4.43
N TYR A 30 -6.01 -6.15 -5.50
CA TYR A 30 -4.81 -5.47 -5.97
C TYR A 30 -5.08 -4.04 -6.49
N ASP A 31 -6.27 -3.77 -7.04
CA ASP A 31 -6.68 -2.40 -7.44
C ASP A 31 -6.79 -1.45 -6.22
N GLU A 32 -7.41 -1.91 -5.13
CA GLU A 32 -7.51 -1.11 -3.91
C GLU A 32 -6.16 -0.99 -3.20
N ALA A 33 -5.36 -2.05 -3.19
CA ALA A 33 -4.01 -2.03 -2.66
C ALA A 33 -3.13 -0.99 -3.36
N GLU A 34 -3.21 -0.90 -4.70
CA GLU A 34 -2.47 0.09 -5.48
C GLU A 34 -2.81 1.53 -5.06
N LYS A 35 -4.11 1.85 -4.96
CA LYS A 35 -4.57 3.18 -4.54
C LYS A 35 -4.08 3.54 -3.14
N LEU A 36 -4.11 2.58 -2.22
CA LEU A 36 -3.65 2.79 -0.84
C LEU A 36 -2.13 2.97 -0.76
N TRP A 37 -1.35 2.21 -1.53
CA TRP A 37 0.09 2.41 -1.62
C TRP A 37 0.46 3.77 -2.23
N ARG A 38 -0.26 4.23 -3.26
CA ARG A 38 -0.07 5.60 -3.79
C ARG A 38 -0.35 6.67 -2.74
N LYS A 39 -1.42 6.52 -1.94
CA LYS A 39 -1.71 7.44 -0.82
C LYS A 39 -0.63 7.38 0.28
N ALA A 40 -0.05 6.20 0.53
CA ALA A 40 1.05 6.04 1.47
C ALA A 40 2.33 6.76 0.99
N ALA A 41 2.64 6.68 -0.31
CA ALA A 41 3.78 7.37 -0.92
C ALA A 41 3.63 8.90 -0.94
N GLN A 42 2.41 9.40 -1.13
CA GLN A 42 2.10 10.83 -1.10
C GLN A 42 1.98 11.40 0.32
N SER A 43 1.79 10.54 1.33
CA SER A 43 1.77 10.94 2.72
C SER A 43 3.19 11.26 3.22
N PRO A 44 3.36 12.20 4.17
CA PRO A 44 4.70 12.48 4.67
C PRO A 44 5.25 11.26 5.42
N CYS A 45 6.37 10.75 4.94
CA CYS A 45 7.04 9.57 5.47
C CYS A 45 8.53 9.64 5.15
N SER A 46 9.31 8.71 5.71
CA SER A 46 10.72 8.61 5.35
C SER A 46 10.86 8.20 3.88
N THR A 47 11.95 8.64 3.25
CA THR A 47 12.29 8.30 1.86
C THR A 47 12.20 6.79 1.59
N LEU A 48 12.67 5.96 2.52
CA LEU A 48 12.59 4.51 2.41
C LEU A 48 11.14 3.99 2.32
N ARG A 49 10.24 4.51 3.15
CA ARG A 49 8.81 4.12 3.13
C ARG A 49 8.12 4.58 1.87
N ARG A 50 8.45 5.79 1.39
CA ARG A 50 7.93 6.31 0.12
C ARG A 50 8.34 5.42 -1.05
N ILE A 51 9.63 5.12 -1.19
CA ILE A 51 10.16 4.25 -2.26
C ILE A 51 9.48 2.88 -2.21
N TRP A 52 9.38 2.28 -1.02
CA TRP A 52 8.66 1.01 -0.85
C TRP A 52 7.21 1.09 -1.34
N ALA A 53 6.48 2.13 -0.93
CA ALA A 53 5.09 2.33 -1.33
C ALA A 53 4.94 2.56 -2.84
N GLU A 54 5.85 3.29 -3.49
CA GLU A 54 5.87 3.49 -4.94
C GLU A 54 6.05 2.15 -5.68
N HIS A 55 7.08 1.37 -5.34
CA HIS A 55 7.30 0.04 -5.94
C HIS A 55 6.14 -0.93 -5.70
N ARG A 56 5.54 -0.87 -4.51
CA ARG A 56 4.43 -1.76 -4.17
C ARG A 56 3.14 -1.38 -4.89
N ALA A 57 2.89 -0.09 -5.10
CA ALA A 57 1.80 0.37 -5.96
C ALA A 57 1.95 -0.16 -7.39
N GLU A 58 3.14 -0.08 -7.98
CA GLU A 58 3.42 -0.62 -9.31
C GLU A 58 3.21 -2.14 -9.37
N PHE A 59 3.66 -2.86 -8.35
CA PHE A 59 3.39 -4.30 -8.24
C PHE A 59 1.89 -4.59 -8.23
N CYS A 60 1.11 -3.87 -7.41
CA CYS A 60 -0.33 -4.06 -7.30
C CYS A 60 -1.06 -3.73 -8.61
N ALA A 61 -0.68 -2.64 -9.29
CA ALA A 61 -1.20 -2.32 -10.62
C ALA A 61 -0.97 -3.47 -11.61
N ASN A 62 0.25 -4.02 -11.64
CA ASN A 62 0.59 -5.14 -12.51
C ASN A 62 -0.15 -6.43 -12.13
N ALA A 63 -0.30 -6.72 -10.84
CA ALA A 63 -1.03 -7.88 -10.35
C ALA A 63 -2.52 -7.80 -10.71
N HIS A 64 -3.12 -6.61 -10.61
CA HIS A 64 -4.49 -6.36 -11.05
C HIS A 64 -4.63 -6.57 -12.56
N LEU A 65 -3.75 -5.97 -13.38
CA LEU A 65 -3.76 -6.12 -14.84
C LEU A 65 -3.58 -7.58 -15.29
N LYS A 66 -2.78 -8.36 -14.57
CA LYS A 66 -2.56 -9.79 -14.85
C LYS A 66 -3.64 -10.71 -14.26
N GLY A 67 -4.61 -10.16 -13.54
CA GLY A 67 -5.68 -10.94 -12.90
C GLY A 67 -5.16 -11.93 -11.85
N TRP A 68 -4.09 -11.59 -11.14
CA TRP A 68 -3.54 -12.46 -10.10
C TRP A 68 -4.60 -12.70 -9.03
N LYS A 69 -4.79 -13.97 -8.67
CA LYS A 69 -5.66 -14.39 -7.57
C LYS A 69 -4.82 -14.93 -6.42
N PRO A 70 -5.26 -14.71 -5.17
CA PRO A 70 -4.58 -15.28 -4.02
C PRO A 70 -4.61 -16.83 -4.10
N PRO A 71 -3.59 -17.51 -3.55
CA PRO A 71 -3.40 -18.95 -3.73
C PRO A 71 -4.58 -19.83 -3.28
N HIS A 72 -5.44 -19.33 -2.39
CA HIS A 72 -6.58 -20.06 -1.83
C HIS A 72 -7.79 -20.17 -2.79
N GLU A 73 -7.75 -19.48 -3.94
CA GLU A 73 -8.75 -19.60 -5.02
C GLU A 73 -8.19 -20.27 -6.28
N ARG A 74 -7.00 -20.89 -6.22
CA ARG A 74 -6.57 -21.78 -7.29
C ARG A 74 -7.39 -23.06 -7.14
N GLU A 75 -8.51 -23.13 -7.85
CA GLU A 75 -9.20 -24.40 -8.10
C GLU A 75 -8.15 -25.44 -8.49
N GLU A 76 -8.10 -26.52 -7.70
CA GLU A 76 -7.30 -27.70 -7.98
C GLU A 76 -7.79 -28.27 -9.31
N LEU A 77 -6.97 -28.11 -10.36
CA LEU A 77 -7.08 -28.84 -11.62
C LEU A 77 -6.42 -30.21 -11.49
#